data_AF-A0A3Q9UDX3-F1
#
_entry.id   AF-A0A3Q9UDX3-F1
#
_cell.length_a   1.000
_cell.length_b   1.000
_cell.length_c   1.000
_cell.angle_alpha   90.00
_cell.angle_beta   90.00
_cell.angle_gamma   90.00
#
_symmetry.space_group_name_H-M   'P 1'
#
loop_
_entity.id
_entity.type
_entity.pdbx_description
1 polymer ?
#
loop_
_entity_poly.entity_id
_entity_poly.type
_entity_poly.pdbx_seq_one_letter_code
_entity_poly.pdbx_strand_id
1 'polypeptide(L)'
;MAPSHDSRSPMTPPDALWVGGLVRRALADHGLASHLEQADDLATARVLDGHGTEWPLAALVGRLRRQHIRSEWPNAVDDHVRLLLVADRHPAQPPLSRQECESQLRCQLRAEALDPGVDLSYARRFAPGILEVLSLAGPQGVVVMTSGMIQRQSVDVDDAFSLGRRNTDAEPVGERFQVEGPIWGLTGDSPFLASRVMNMALLSAEIIGPAPQGIAFAIPNRSLVLYTVMSGDSWRRQATDLIRACETTLTADDVRHPGGLLSSEIFYWSPDNRIESLGGRQVDPQGQLTLHIRPAAGFMRHMGIPERS
;
A
#
# COMPACT_ATOMS: atom_id res chain seq x y z
N MET A 1 55.19 11.77 -23.07
CA MET A 1 54.34 12.80 -22.47
C MET A 1 52.92 12.57 -22.98
N ALA A 2 52.05 12.02 -22.15
CA ALA A 2 50.61 11.86 -22.42
C ALA A 2 49.89 12.02 -21.07
N PRO A 3 48.72 12.68 -21.03
CA PRO A 3 48.12 13.12 -19.79
C PRO A 3 47.39 11.98 -19.07
N SER A 4 47.56 11.93 -17.75
CA SER A 4 46.78 11.13 -16.82
C SER A 4 45.37 11.71 -16.68
N HIS A 5 44.36 11.01 -17.17
CA HIS A 5 42.96 11.25 -16.80
C HIS A 5 42.67 10.53 -15.48
N ASP A 6 42.70 11.26 -14.37
CA ASP A 6 42.13 10.83 -13.08
C ASP A 6 40.60 10.97 -13.17
N SER A 7 39.94 9.88 -13.58
CA SER A 7 38.48 9.79 -13.64
C SER A 7 37.92 9.36 -12.29
N ARG A 8 37.93 10.25 -11.29
CA ARG A 8 37.13 10.03 -10.08
C ARG A 8 35.68 10.36 -10.39
N SER A 9 34.86 9.33 -10.59
CA SER A 9 33.41 9.43 -10.46
C SER A 9 33.08 10.12 -9.13
N PRO A 10 32.12 11.06 -9.08
CA PRO A 10 31.71 11.66 -7.82
C PRO A 10 31.22 10.56 -6.89
N MET A 11 31.92 10.35 -5.76
CA MET A 11 31.50 9.37 -4.75
C MET A 11 30.08 9.72 -4.32
N THR A 12 29.15 8.82 -4.59
CA THR A 12 27.77 8.99 -4.15
C THR A 12 27.77 8.97 -2.61
N PRO A 13 27.21 9.98 -1.93
CA PRO A 13 27.24 10.00 -0.48
C PRO A 13 26.47 8.79 0.09
N PRO A 14 26.91 8.22 1.24
CA PRO A 14 26.18 7.15 1.91
C PRO A 14 24.73 7.55 2.18
N ASP A 15 23.79 6.62 1.98
CA ASP A 15 22.35 6.91 2.04
C ASP A 15 21.91 7.52 3.37
N ALA A 16 22.51 7.08 4.49
CA ALA A 16 22.21 7.64 5.81
C ALA A 16 22.60 9.14 5.92
N LEU A 17 23.79 9.50 5.45
CA LEU A 17 24.25 10.89 5.44
C LEU A 17 23.42 11.76 4.50
N TRP A 18 23.10 11.23 3.33
CA TRP A 18 22.36 12.01 2.33
C TRP A 18 20.90 12.20 2.70
N VAL A 19 20.19 11.11 3.02
CA VAL A 19 18.78 11.17 3.43
C VAL A 19 18.64 11.89 4.77
N GLY A 20 19.59 11.68 5.71
CA GLY A 20 19.64 12.46 6.94
C GLY A 20 19.80 13.96 6.68
N GLY A 21 20.63 14.35 5.70
CA GLY A 21 20.73 15.74 5.25
C GLY A 21 19.44 16.30 4.66
N LEU A 22 18.73 15.50 3.84
CA LEU A 22 17.45 15.89 3.26
C LEU A 22 16.36 16.08 4.33
N VAL A 23 16.23 15.13 5.26
CA VAL A 23 15.27 15.20 6.38
C VAL A 23 15.53 16.44 7.24
N ARG A 24 16.79 16.70 7.59
CA ARG A 24 17.16 17.89 8.38
C ARG A 24 16.85 19.19 7.67
N ARG A 25 17.05 19.25 6.35
CA ARG A 25 16.69 20.41 5.53
C ARG A 25 15.18 20.63 5.54
N ALA A 26 14.40 19.59 5.26
CA ALA A 26 12.94 19.67 5.28
C ALA A 26 12.40 20.11 6.65
N LEU A 27 12.96 19.61 7.76
CA LEU A 27 12.61 20.03 9.11
C LEU A 27 12.96 21.52 9.36
N ALA A 28 14.13 21.96 8.89
CA ALA A 28 14.55 23.35 9.00
C ALA A 28 13.66 24.31 8.21
N ASP A 29 13.17 23.92 7.03
CA ASP A 29 12.20 24.67 6.23
C ASP A 29 10.85 24.84 6.97
N HIS A 30 10.57 23.97 7.95
CA HIS A 30 9.44 24.07 8.86
C HIS A 30 9.78 24.69 10.23
N GLY A 31 10.96 25.27 10.39
CA GLY A 31 11.41 25.98 11.60
C GLY A 31 11.89 25.06 12.73
N LEU A 32 12.13 23.77 12.46
CA LEU A 32 12.58 22.81 13.46
C LEU A 32 14.10 22.63 13.39
N ALA A 33 14.77 22.89 14.51
CA ALA A 33 16.17 22.51 14.68
C ALA A 33 16.29 20.99 14.70
N SER A 34 17.35 20.43 14.12
CA SER A 34 17.58 18.99 14.11
C SER A 34 19.04 18.62 13.92
N HIS A 35 19.43 17.46 14.44
CA HIS A 35 20.76 16.87 14.26
C HIS A 35 20.68 15.39 13.87
N LEU A 36 21.71 14.94 13.15
CA LEU A 36 21.83 13.56 12.68
C LEU A 36 22.75 12.79 13.64
N GLU A 37 22.30 11.64 14.12
CA GLU A 37 23.09 10.73 14.96
C GLU A 37 23.39 9.43 14.22
N GLN A 38 24.55 8.84 14.53
CA GLN A 38 24.93 7.49 14.13
C GLN A 38 24.89 7.27 12.60
N ALA A 39 25.31 8.28 11.83
CA ALA A 39 25.25 8.30 10.37
C ALA A 39 26.13 7.25 9.66
N ASP A 40 27.04 6.61 10.40
CA ASP A 40 27.97 5.60 9.89
C ASP A 40 27.29 4.24 9.66
N ASP A 41 26.16 3.98 10.31
CA ASP A 41 25.35 2.77 10.12
C ASP A 41 23.88 3.13 9.90
N LEU A 42 23.38 2.82 8.69
CA LEU A 42 21.99 3.08 8.30
C LEU A 42 20.97 2.40 9.23
N ALA A 43 21.29 1.24 9.81
CA ALA A 43 20.37 0.53 10.70
C ALA A 43 20.09 1.32 11.99
N THR A 44 21.06 2.13 12.42
CA THR A 44 20.99 2.92 13.66
C THR A 44 20.84 4.42 13.43
N ALA A 45 21.06 4.88 12.19
CA ALA A 45 21.01 6.28 11.83
C ALA A 45 19.61 6.89 12.03
N ARG A 46 19.57 8.02 12.72
CA ARG A 46 18.33 8.76 13.02
C ARG A 46 18.56 10.26 13.03
N VAL A 47 17.57 11.02 12.61
CA VAL A 47 17.52 12.46 12.85
C VAL A 47 16.71 12.71 14.12
N LEU A 48 17.24 13.51 15.04
CA LEU A 48 16.52 14.00 16.20
C LEU A 48 16.13 15.45 15.95
N ASP A 49 14.86 15.78 16.11
CA ASP A 49 14.42 17.18 16.08
C ASP A 49 14.52 17.85 17.45
N GLY A 50 14.31 19.17 17.48
CA GLY A 50 14.40 19.99 18.69
C GLY A 50 13.35 19.67 19.76
N HIS A 51 12.38 18.81 19.46
CA HIS A 51 11.39 18.29 20.41
C HIS A 51 11.76 16.91 20.96
N GLY A 52 12.86 16.32 20.48
CA GLY A 52 13.29 14.98 20.86
C GLY A 52 12.60 13.87 20.08
N THR A 53 11.86 14.19 19.01
CA THR A 53 11.25 13.17 18.15
C THR A 53 12.35 12.52 17.32
N GLU A 54 12.33 11.18 17.28
CA GLU A 54 13.27 10.42 16.48
C GLU A 54 12.71 10.12 15.09
N TRP A 55 13.57 10.32 14.08
CA TRP A 55 13.28 10.03 12.68
C TRP A 55 14.26 8.95 12.18
N PRO A 56 13.94 7.66 12.34
CA PRO A 56 14.80 6.56 11.91
C PRO A 56 14.97 6.52 10.39
N LEU A 57 16.22 6.48 9.91
CA LEU A 57 16.50 6.59 8.48
C LEU A 57 16.41 5.25 7.74
N ALA A 58 16.59 4.11 8.42
CA ALA A 58 16.57 2.79 7.79
C ALA A 58 15.28 2.52 7.02
N ALA A 59 14.13 2.76 7.66
CA ALA A 59 12.81 2.54 7.07
C ALA A 59 12.54 3.52 5.91
N LEU A 60 12.93 4.79 6.07
CA LEU A 60 12.77 5.82 5.04
C LEU A 60 13.63 5.53 3.81
N VAL A 61 14.92 5.22 4.00
CA VAL A 61 15.83 4.83 2.91
C VAL A 61 15.32 3.57 2.21
N GLY A 62 14.89 2.55 2.97
CA GLY A 62 14.29 1.35 2.41
C GLY A 62 13.06 1.65 1.55
N ARG A 63 12.21 2.59 1.99
CA ARG A 63 11.04 3.06 1.24
C ARG A 63 11.44 3.79 -0.03
N LEU A 64 12.36 4.74 0.05
CA LEU A 64 12.86 5.52 -1.09
C LEU A 64 13.47 4.63 -2.17
N ARG A 65 14.31 3.67 -1.80
CA ARG A 65 14.91 2.70 -2.73
C ARG A 65 13.86 1.87 -3.49
N ARG A 66 12.71 1.60 -2.87
CA ARG A 66 11.63 0.81 -3.47
C ARG A 66 10.66 1.63 -4.31
N GLN A 67 10.60 2.96 -4.12
CA GLN A 67 9.49 3.79 -4.63
C GLN A 67 9.95 4.93 -5.55
N HIS A 68 11.23 5.32 -5.49
CA HIS A 68 11.73 6.52 -6.15
C HIS A 68 13.12 6.28 -6.73
N ILE A 69 13.33 6.78 -7.96
CA ILE A 69 14.68 6.92 -8.49
C ILE A 69 15.45 7.96 -7.67
N ARG A 70 16.77 7.82 -7.60
CA ARG A 70 17.62 8.57 -6.66
C ARG A 70 17.42 10.09 -6.77
N SER A 71 17.30 10.63 -7.99
CA SER A 71 17.09 12.07 -8.22
C SER A 71 15.81 12.64 -7.61
N GLU A 72 14.82 11.81 -7.29
CA GLU A 72 13.52 12.21 -6.73
C GLU A 72 13.47 12.17 -5.20
N TRP A 73 14.48 11.58 -4.57
CA TRP A 73 14.52 11.45 -3.12
C TRP A 73 14.38 12.78 -2.38
N PRO A 74 14.93 13.92 -2.84
CA PRO A 74 14.70 15.20 -2.18
C PRO A 74 13.21 15.55 -2.03
N ASN A 75 12.45 15.49 -3.13
CA ASN A 75 11.02 15.82 -3.10
C ASN A 75 10.22 14.81 -2.27
N ALA A 76 10.54 13.52 -2.39
CA ALA A 76 9.88 12.47 -1.63
C ALA A 76 10.15 12.58 -0.11
N VAL A 77 11.35 13.01 0.29
CA VAL A 77 11.69 13.28 1.69
C VAL A 77 10.95 14.53 2.18
N ASP A 78 10.89 15.60 1.39
CA ASP A 78 10.16 16.81 1.76
C ASP A 78 8.67 16.51 1.96
N ASP A 79 8.05 15.74 1.06
CA ASP A 79 6.67 15.28 1.21
C ASP A 79 6.46 14.39 2.44
N HIS A 80 7.42 13.49 2.72
CA HIS A 80 7.36 12.62 3.89
C HIS A 80 7.44 13.40 5.20
N VAL A 81 8.38 14.35 5.31
CA VAL A 81 8.52 15.22 6.48
C VAL A 81 7.30 16.11 6.62
N ARG A 82 6.78 16.71 5.55
CA ARG A 82 5.55 17.50 5.59
C ARG A 82 4.36 16.68 6.10
N LEU A 83 4.18 15.45 5.60
CA LEU A 83 3.10 14.56 6.02
C LEU A 83 3.22 14.20 7.51
N LEU A 84 4.43 13.88 7.97
CA LEU A 84 4.67 13.53 9.37
C LEU A 84 4.54 14.74 10.30
N LEU A 85 4.98 15.93 9.89
CA LEU A 85 4.74 17.16 10.65
C LEU A 85 3.27 17.55 10.67
N VAL A 86 2.52 17.28 9.61
CA VAL A 86 1.06 17.40 9.63
C VAL A 86 0.50 16.42 10.66
N ALA A 87 0.92 15.15 10.66
CA ALA A 87 0.47 14.15 11.63
C ALA A 87 0.88 14.46 13.09
N ASP A 88 2.07 15.00 13.32
CA ASP A 88 2.60 15.38 14.64
C ASP A 88 1.99 16.70 15.17
N ARG A 89 1.49 17.56 14.26
CA ARG A 89 0.67 18.74 14.63
C ARG A 89 -0.78 18.39 15.03
N HIS A 90 -1.19 17.11 15.00
CA HIS A 90 -2.55 16.65 15.36
C HIS A 90 -2.83 16.33 16.84
N PRO A 91 -2.13 16.88 17.84
CA PRO A 91 -2.72 17.09 19.16
C PRO A 91 -3.57 18.37 19.24
N ALA A 92 -3.39 19.32 18.33
CA ALA A 92 -3.89 20.70 18.49
C ALA A 92 -4.98 21.14 17.50
N GLN A 93 -5.31 20.34 16.48
CA GLN A 93 -6.47 20.64 15.65
C GLN A 93 -7.75 20.17 16.35
N PRO A 94 -8.80 21.01 16.40
CA PRO A 94 -10.09 20.55 16.90
C PRO A 94 -10.54 19.32 16.09
N PRO A 95 -11.33 18.42 16.69
CA PRO A 95 -11.96 17.34 15.95
C PRO A 95 -12.72 17.92 14.75
N LEU A 96 -12.80 17.13 13.68
CA LEU A 96 -13.53 17.54 12.51
C LEU A 96 -15.00 17.73 12.91
N SER A 97 -15.70 18.66 12.26
CA SER A 97 -17.15 18.65 12.38
C SER A 97 -17.69 17.30 11.92
N ARG A 98 -18.85 16.90 12.44
CA ARG A 98 -19.49 15.64 12.05
C ARG A 98 -19.60 15.50 10.53
N GLN A 99 -20.02 16.56 9.84
CA GLN A 99 -20.18 16.57 8.38
C GLN A 99 -18.83 16.44 7.64
N GLU A 100 -17.76 17.06 8.14
CA GLU A 100 -16.42 16.91 7.56
C GLU A 100 -15.89 15.50 7.75
N CYS A 101 -16.04 14.92 8.94
CA CYS A 101 -15.69 13.53 9.18
C CYS A 101 -16.50 12.61 8.26
N GLU A 102 -17.82 12.80 8.18
CA GLU A 102 -18.68 11.93 7.38
C GLU A 102 -18.37 11.98 5.88
N SER A 103 -17.95 13.13 5.35
CA SER A 103 -17.59 13.29 3.93
C SER A 103 -16.17 12.83 3.58
N GLN A 104 -15.23 12.94 4.53
CA GLN A 104 -13.82 12.62 4.30
C GLN A 104 -13.46 11.18 4.67
N LEU A 105 -14.24 10.53 5.55
CA LEU A 105 -13.93 9.20 6.04
C LEU A 105 -14.02 8.15 4.92
N ARG A 106 -12.96 7.35 4.78
CA ARG A 106 -12.84 6.24 3.83
C ARG A 106 -12.24 5.04 4.54
N CYS A 107 -12.56 3.85 4.08
CA CYS A 107 -11.79 2.66 4.43
C CYS A 107 -10.67 2.44 3.40
N GLN A 108 -9.48 2.08 3.89
CA GLN A 108 -8.29 1.83 3.06
C GLN A 108 -7.68 0.47 3.39
N LEU A 109 -7.29 -0.29 2.36
CA LEU A 109 -6.48 -1.48 2.51
C LEU A 109 -4.99 -1.11 2.64
N ARG A 110 -4.29 -1.75 3.58
CA ARG A 110 -2.86 -1.55 3.86
C ARG A 110 -2.15 -2.87 4.11
N ALA A 111 -0.87 -2.94 3.76
CA ALA A 111 -0.03 -4.05 4.17
C ALA A 111 0.16 -4.03 5.70
N GLU A 112 0.06 -5.19 6.34
CA GLU A 112 0.17 -5.38 7.80
C GLU A 112 1.58 -5.02 8.33
N ALA A 113 2.61 -5.11 7.47
CA ALA A 113 4.01 -4.86 7.83
C ALA A 113 4.43 -3.38 7.84
N LEU A 114 3.50 -2.42 7.77
CA LEU A 114 3.84 -0.99 7.60
C LEU A 114 3.76 -0.18 8.90
N ASP A 115 4.90 0.43 9.23
CA ASP A 115 5.21 1.44 10.26
C ASP A 115 4.92 1.05 11.73
N PRO A 116 5.93 0.58 12.49
CA PRO A 116 5.78 0.24 13.92
C PRO A 116 5.45 1.44 14.83
N GLY A 117 5.35 2.66 14.28
CA GLY A 117 5.03 3.89 15.00
C GLY A 117 3.57 4.35 14.92
N VAL A 118 2.70 3.66 14.17
CA VAL A 118 1.29 4.04 14.02
C VAL A 118 0.39 3.09 14.80
N ASP A 119 -0.31 3.60 15.82
CA ASP A 119 -1.30 2.82 16.56
C ASP A 119 -2.54 2.56 15.70
N LEU A 120 -2.61 1.34 15.17
CA LEU A 120 -3.70 0.79 14.37
C LEU A 120 -4.40 -0.37 15.07
N SER A 121 -4.45 -0.36 16.41
CA SER A 121 -5.07 -1.45 17.19
C SER A 121 -6.56 -1.68 16.90
N TYR A 122 -7.24 -0.68 16.31
CA TYR A 122 -8.63 -0.77 15.84
C TYR A 122 -8.79 -1.46 14.47
N ALA A 123 -7.69 -1.66 13.72
CA ALA A 123 -7.73 -2.15 12.35
C ALA A 123 -8.33 -3.56 12.26
N ARG A 124 -9.01 -3.83 11.15
CA ARG A 124 -9.63 -5.14 10.90
C ARG A 124 -8.79 -5.92 9.90
N ARG A 125 -8.60 -7.21 10.11
CA ARG A 125 -7.93 -8.06 9.12
C ARG A 125 -8.87 -8.27 7.93
N PHE A 126 -8.44 -7.87 6.74
CA PHE A 126 -9.15 -8.11 5.49
C PHE A 126 -8.76 -9.46 4.87
N ALA A 127 -7.45 -9.69 4.77
CA ALA A 127 -6.85 -10.93 4.27
C ALA A 127 -5.50 -11.16 4.96
N PRO A 128 -4.85 -12.32 4.82
CA PRO A 128 -3.49 -12.51 5.34
C PRO A 128 -2.54 -11.41 4.84
N GLY A 129 -1.89 -10.70 5.77
CA GLY A 129 -0.97 -9.61 5.45
C GLY A 129 -1.64 -8.29 5.03
N ILE A 130 -2.97 -8.20 5.03
CA ILE A 130 -3.73 -7.00 4.64
C ILE A 130 -4.71 -6.58 5.73
N LEU A 131 -4.59 -5.33 6.15
CA LEU A 131 -5.47 -4.67 7.09
C LEU A 131 -6.41 -3.71 6.38
N GLU A 132 -7.64 -3.64 6.87
CA GLU A 132 -8.57 -2.55 6.64
C GLU A 132 -8.41 -1.51 7.76
N VAL A 133 -8.17 -0.27 7.38
CA VAL A 133 -8.03 0.87 8.28
C VAL A 133 -8.95 2.02 7.88
N LEU A 134 -9.12 2.98 8.78
CA LEU A 134 -9.85 4.21 8.52
C LEU A 134 -8.88 5.32 8.09
N SER A 135 -9.27 6.07 7.08
CA SER A 135 -8.50 7.19 6.55
C SER A 135 -9.41 8.39 6.31
N LEU A 136 -8.84 9.59 6.41
CA LEU A 136 -9.48 10.85 6.04
C LEU A 136 -8.91 11.32 4.71
N ALA A 137 -9.79 11.51 3.72
CA ALA A 137 -9.47 12.05 2.41
C ALA A 137 -9.82 13.54 2.39
N GLY A 138 -8.87 14.38 2.80
CA GLY A 138 -9.04 15.82 2.87
C GLY A 138 -8.34 16.58 1.73
N PRO A 139 -8.50 17.92 1.67
CA PRO A 139 -7.85 18.77 0.65
C PRO A 139 -6.32 18.68 0.64
N GLN A 140 -5.72 18.33 1.78
CA GLN A 140 -4.27 18.20 1.96
C GLN A 140 -3.75 16.79 1.63
N GLY A 141 -4.64 15.85 1.27
CA GLY A 141 -4.31 14.47 0.96
C GLY A 141 -4.97 13.47 1.91
N VAL A 142 -4.44 12.25 1.91
CA VAL A 142 -4.97 11.12 2.67
C VAL A 142 -4.18 10.92 3.96
N VAL A 143 -4.89 10.91 5.09
CA VAL A 143 -4.32 10.63 6.41
C VAL A 143 -4.94 9.35 6.97
N VAL A 144 -4.12 8.38 7.35
CA VAL A 144 -4.59 7.19 8.08
C VAL A 144 -4.87 7.59 9.52
N MET A 145 -6.06 7.25 10.02
CA MET A 145 -6.44 7.54 11.39
C MET A 145 -5.71 6.62 12.35
N THR A 146 -5.22 7.16 13.46
CA THR A 146 -4.74 6.36 14.60
C THR A 146 -5.89 6.06 15.56
N SER A 147 -5.72 5.08 16.45
CA SER A 147 -6.70 4.80 17.51
C SER A 147 -7.02 6.06 18.33
N GLY A 148 -6.01 6.88 18.64
CA GLY A 148 -6.19 8.15 19.33
C GLY A 148 -6.99 9.18 18.52
N MET A 149 -6.85 9.22 17.19
CA MET A 149 -7.67 10.09 16.33
C MET A 149 -9.13 9.66 16.35
N ILE A 150 -9.41 8.35 16.28
CA ILE A 150 -10.78 7.82 16.32
C ILE A 150 -11.45 8.17 17.64
N GLN A 151 -10.75 7.94 18.77
CA GLN A 151 -11.26 8.29 20.10
C GLN A 151 -11.61 9.78 20.22
N ARG A 152 -10.80 10.67 19.63
CA ARG A 152 -11.07 12.12 19.65
C ARG A 152 -12.31 12.52 18.85
N GLN A 153 -12.64 11.81 17.76
CA GLN A 153 -13.85 12.11 16.98
C GLN A 153 -15.14 11.69 17.71
N SER A 154 -15.04 10.90 18.79
CA SER A 154 -16.20 10.38 19.55
C SER A 154 -17.20 9.62 18.66
N VAL A 155 -16.71 8.94 17.62
CA VAL A 155 -17.50 8.10 16.71
C VAL A 155 -17.30 6.64 17.09
N ASP A 156 -18.37 5.85 17.04
CA ASP A 156 -18.28 4.41 17.18
C ASP A 156 -17.45 3.80 16.03
N VAL A 157 -16.53 2.89 16.35
CA VAL A 157 -15.59 2.35 15.38
C VAL A 157 -16.29 1.52 14.30
N ASP A 158 -17.35 0.79 14.65
CA ASP A 158 -18.07 -0.06 13.71
C ASP A 158 -18.93 0.79 12.75
N ASP A 159 -19.54 1.86 13.26
CA ASP A 159 -20.22 2.87 12.45
C ASP A 159 -19.24 3.59 11.52
N ALA A 160 -18.04 3.91 12.01
CA ALA A 160 -16.98 4.55 11.22
C ALA A 160 -16.54 3.64 10.06
N PHE A 161 -16.34 2.34 10.29
CA PHE A 161 -16.06 1.39 9.20
C PHE A 161 -17.22 1.28 8.22
N SER A 162 -18.45 1.23 8.72
CA SER A 162 -19.63 1.14 7.85
C SER A 162 -19.76 2.36 6.94
N LEU A 163 -19.52 3.56 7.48
CA LEU A 163 -19.53 4.80 6.71
C LEU A 163 -18.33 4.89 5.76
N GLY A 164 -17.12 4.57 6.25
CA GLY A 164 -15.90 4.58 5.47
C GLY A 164 -15.98 3.66 4.27
N ARG A 165 -16.55 2.45 4.42
CA ARG A 165 -16.79 1.53 3.31
C ARG A 165 -17.77 2.09 2.30
N ARG A 166 -18.91 2.65 2.74
CA ARG A 166 -19.89 3.28 1.81
C ARG A 166 -19.26 4.39 0.98
N ASN A 167 -18.43 5.21 1.62
CA ASN A 167 -17.72 6.26 0.91
C ASN A 167 -16.69 5.65 -0.06
N THR A 168 -15.86 4.71 0.37
CA THR A 168 -14.89 4.00 -0.49
C THR A 168 -15.55 3.31 -1.68
N ASP A 169 -16.73 2.71 -1.50
CA ASP A 169 -17.52 2.07 -2.56
C ASP A 169 -17.92 3.06 -3.66
N ALA A 170 -18.12 4.34 -3.30
CA ALA A 170 -18.44 5.42 -4.22
C ALA A 170 -17.20 6.06 -4.88
N GLU A 171 -15.98 5.56 -4.63
CA GLU A 171 -14.77 6.03 -5.33
C GLU A 171 -14.87 5.74 -6.83
N PRO A 172 -14.50 6.70 -7.69
CA PRO A 172 -14.52 6.49 -9.13
C PRO A 172 -13.47 5.45 -9.54
N VAL A 173 -13.85 4.59 -10.48
CA VAL A 173 -12.91 3.81 -11.28
C VAL A 173 -12.71 4.57 -12.58
N GLY A 174 -11.47 4.97 -12.86
CA GLY A 174 -11.15 5.79 -14.03
C GLY A 174 -11.15 4.97 -15.31
N GLU A 175 -10.42 3.85 -15.29
CA GLU A 175 -10.25 2.99 -16.46
C GLU A 175 -10.35 1.51 -16.08
N ARG A 176 -11.00 0.76 -16.98
CA ARG A 176 -10.92 -0.71 -17.04
C ARG A 176 -10.20 -1.08 -18.33
N PHE A 177 -9.07 -1.77 -18.21
CA PHE A 177 -8.23 -2.15 -19.34
C PHE A 177 -7.91 -3.64 -19.34
N GLN A 178 -7.63 -4.20 -20.52
CA GLN A 178 -7.23 -5.59 -20.65
C GLN A 178 -5.71 -5.68 -20.51
N VAL A 179 -5.22 -6.54 -19.61
CA VAL A 179 -3.79 -6.76 -19.40
C VAL A 179 -3.28 -7.79 -20.40
N GLU A 180 -3.81 -9.01 -20.31
CA GLU A 180 -3.48 -10.13 -21.18
C GLU A 180 -4.56 -11.22 -21.03
N GLY A 181 -5.00 -11.81 -22.15
CA GLY A 181 -5.96 -12.91 -22.12
C GLY A 181 -7.21 -12.57 -21.27
N PRO A 182 -7.59 -13.39 -20.27
CA PRO A 182 -8.75 -13.14 -19.41
C PRO A 182 -8.44 -12.21 -18.22
N ILE A 183 -7.24 -11.63 -18.14
CA ILE A 183 -6.83 -10.73 -17.05
C ILE A 183 -7.17 -9.28 -17.41
N TRP A 184 -7.86 -8.62 -16.48
CA TRP A 184 -8.27 -7.23 -16.56
C TRP A 184 -7.65 -6.42 -15.43
N GLY A 185 -7.45 -5.13 -15.67
CA GLY A 185 -7.03 -4.14 -14.69
C GLY A 185 -8.09 -3.07 -14.47
N LEU A 186 -8.20 -2.59 -13.23
CA LEU A 186 -8.95 -1.39 -12.86
C LEU A 186 -7.98 -0.37 -12.27
N THR A 187 -7.98 0.85 -12.78
CA THR A 187 -7.10 1.94 -12.32
C THR A 187 -7.82 3.28 -12.32
N GLY A 188 -7.21 4.28 -11.69
CA GLY A 188 -7.74 5.64 -11.61
C GLY A 188 -7.00 6.50 -10.59
N ASP A 189 -7.38 7.77 -10.54
CA ASP A 189 -6.71 8.77 -9.70
C ASP A 189 -7.02 8.61 -8.21
N SER A 190 -8.06 7.84 -7.86
CA SER A 190 -8.41 7.61 -6.46
C SER A 190 -7.34 6.75 -5.76
N PRO A 191 -6.79 7.20 -4.62
CA PRO A 191 -5.88 6.39 -3.79
C PRO A 191 -6.61 5.31 -2.99
N PHE A 192 -7.92 5.17 -3.16
CA PHE A 192 -8.77 4.19 -2.48
C PHE A 192 -9.37 3.15 -3.44
N LEU A 193 -9.10 3.25 -4.75
CA LEU A 193 -9.69 2.37 -5.76
C LEU A 193 -9.47 0.88 -5.43
N ALA A 194 -8.25 0.49 -5.07
CA ALA A 194 -7.97 -0.90 -4.72
C ALA A 194 -8.72 -1.37 -3.47
N SER A 195 -9.13 -0.44 -2.61
CA SER A 195 -9.92 -0.76 -1.42
C SER A 195 -11.37 -1.10 -1.75
N ARG A 196 -11.88 -0.75 -2.95
CA ARG A 196 -13.22 -1.18 -3.41
C ARG A 196 -13.40 -2.70 -3.45
N VAL A 197 -12.33 -3.49 -3.48
CA VAL A 197 -12.40 -4.96 -3.37
C VAL A 197 -12.97 -5.44 -2.03
N MET A 198 -13.05 -4.57 -1.01
CA MET A 198 -13.78 -4.85 0.23
C MET A 198 -15.27 -5.12 0.00
N ASN A 199 -15.82 -4.57 -1.09
CA ASN A 199 -17.17 -4.84 -1.56
C ASN A 199 -17.13 -5.38 -3.01
N MET A 200 -16.50 -6.54 -3.17
CA MET A 200 -16.37 -7.19 -4.48
C MET A 200 -17.74 -7.47 -5.13
N ALA A 201 -18.78 -7.70 -4.35
CA ALA A 201 -20.14 -7.88 -4.87
C ALA A 201 -20.64 -6.63 -5.62
N LEU A 202 -20.46 -5.43 -5.03
CA LEU A 202 -20.80 -4.18 -5.69
C LEU A 202 -19.91 -3.92 -6.90
N LEU A 203 -18.60 -4.14 -6.79
CA LEU A 203 -17.67 -3.98 -7.89
C LEU A 203 -17.99 -4.92 -9.06
N SER A 204 -18.47 -6.13 -8.76
CA SER A 204 -18.96 -7.10 -9.73
C SER A 204 -20.24 -6.64 -10.41
N ALA A 205 -21.20 -6.11 -9.65
CA ALA A 205 -22.45 -5.61 -10.20
C ALA A 205 -22.26 -4.40 -11.12
N GLU A 206 -21.33 -3.49 -10.79
CA GLU A 206 -21.13 -2.24 -11.52
C GLU A 206 -20.18 -2.36 -12.72
N ILE A 207 -19.07 -3.10 -12.56
CA ILE A 207 -17.93 -3.00 -13.48
C ILE A 207 -17.48 -4.36 -14.02
N ILE A 208 -17.28 -5.37 -13.16
CA ILE A 208 -16.66 -6.64 -13.59
C ILE A 208 -17.66 -7.50 -14.38
N GLY A 209 -18.91 -7.52 -13.96
CA GLY A 209 -19.97 -8.39 -14.48
C GLY A 209 -20.11 -9.71 -13.70
N PRO A 210 -20.99 -10.61 -14.16
CA PRO A 210 -21.31 -11.86 -13.47
C PRO A 210 -20.09 -12.77 -13.27
N ALA A 211 -19.93 -13.30 -12.06
CA ALA A 211 -18.84 -14.19 -11.68
C ALA A 211 -19.34 -15.43 -10.91
N PRO A 212 -20.00 -16.39 -11.60
CA PRO A 212 -20.66 -17.53 -10.95
C PRO A 212 -19.70 -18.48 -10.22
N GLN A 213 -18.43 -18.51 -10.60
CA GLN A 213 -17.38 -19.29 -9.92
C GLN A 213 -16.42 -18.39 -9.12
N GLY A 214 -16.78 -17.13 -8.91
CA GLY A 214 -15.98 -16.16 -8.19
C GLY A 214 -14.91 -15.46 -9.04
N ILE A 215 -14.10 -14.65 -8.38
CA ILE A 215 -13.11 -13.75 -8.99
C ILE A 215 -11.77 -13.98 -8.30
N ALA A 216 -10.71 -14.24 -9.06
CA ALA A 216 -9.36 -14.10 -8.54
C ALA A 216 -8.88 -12.67 -8.79
N PHE A 217 -8.25 -12.05 -7.80
CA PHE A 217 -7.80 -10.67 -7.88
C PHE A 217 -6.48 -10.44 -7.16
N ALA A 218 -5.76 -9.39 -7.57
CA ALA A 218 -4.53 -8.91 -6.95
C ALA A 218 -4.66 -7.41 -6.69
N ILE A 219 -4.05 -6.94 -5.60
CA ILE A 219 -3.97 -5.53 -5.22
C ILE A 219 -2.49 -5.14 -5.08
N PRO A 220 -1.75 -4.95 -6.18
CA PRO A 220 -0.32 -4.63 -6.12
C PRO A 220 -0.05 -3.31 -5.38
N ASN A 221 -0.91 -2.31 -5.57
CA ASN A 221 -0.85 -1.02 -4.89
C ASN A 221 -2.26 -0.44 -4.69
N ARG A 222 -2.36 0.73 -4.05
CA ARG A 222 -3.64 1.33 -3.62
C ARG A 222 -4.58 1.79 -4.75
N SER A 223 -4.08 1.92 -5.97
CA SER A 223 -4.83 2.46 -7.12
C SER A 223 -5.00 1.46 -8.26
N LEU A 224 -4.62 0.19 -8.06
CA LEU A 224 -4.70 -0.83 -9.09
C LEU A 224 -5.28 -2.13 -8.54
N VAL A 225 -6.29 -2.66 -9.23
CA VAL A 225 -6.80 -4.02 -9.05
C VAL A 225 -6.57 -4.78 -10.33
N LEU A 226 -5.91 -5.92 -10.26
CA LEU A 226 -5.86 -6.90 -11.35
C LEU A 226 -6.84 -8.01 -11.03
N TYR A 227 -7.59 -8.51 -12.00
CA TYR A 227 -8.55 -9.57 -11.75
C TYR A 227 -8.82 -10.45 -12.95
N THR A 228 -9.39 -11.63 -12.68
CA THR A 228 -9.97 -12.51 -13.68
C THR A 228 -11.20 -13.21 -13.11
N VAL A 229 -12.24 -13.36 -13.92
CA VAL A 229 -13.43 -14.13 -13.56
C VAL A 229 -13.09 -15.60 -13.72
N MET A 230 -13.23 -16.37 -12.64
CA MET A 230 -12.75 -17.74 -12.59
C MET A 230 -13.62 -18.67 -13.44
N SER A 231 -12.97 -19.65 -14.05
CA SER A 231 -13.59 -20.74 -14.81
C SER A 231 -13.01 -22.09 -14.39
N GLY A 232 -13.88 -23.06 -14.08
CA GLY A 232 -13.52 -24.40 -13.61
C GLY A 232 -12.48 -25.12 -14.48
N ASP A 233 -12.57 -24.98 -15.80
CA ASP A 233 -11.72 -25.73 -16.72
C ASP A 233 -10.32 -25.10 -16.90
N SER A 234 -10.13 -23.84 -16.51
CA SER A 234 -8.90 -23.09 -16.77
C SER A 234 -8.26 -22.45 -15.52
N TRP A 235 -8.80 -22.74 -14.34
CA TRP A 235 -8.45 -22.04 -13.10
C TRP A 235 -6.96 -21.97 -12.78
N ARG A 236 -6.21 -23.04 -13.04
CA ARG A 236 -4.76 -23.08 -12.77
C ARG A 236 -4.00 -22.09 -13.64
N ARG A 237 -4.38 -22.06 -14.93
CA ARG A 237 -3.80 -21.14 -15.90
C ARG A 237 -4.16 -19.71 -15.52
N GLN A 238 -5.45 -19.44 -15.26
CA GLN A 238 -5.91 -18.12 -14.82
C GLN A 238 -5.19 -17.61 -13.56
N ALA A 239 -5.04 -18.46 -12.55
CA ALA A 239 -4.31 -18.11 -11.33
C ALA A 239 -2.82 -17.84 -11.61
N THR A 240 -2.17 -18.68 -12.44
CA THR A 240 -0.76 -18.51 -12.81
C THR A 240 -0.54 -17.21 -13.60
N ASP A 241 -1.41 -16.94 -14.56
CA ASP A 241 -1.35 -15.74 -15.41
C ASP A 241 -1.58 -14.47 -14.58
N LEU A 242 -2.52 -14.51 -13.63
CA LEU A 242 -2.75 -13.40 -12.70
C LEU A 242 -1.55 -13.15 -11.77
N ILE A 243 -0.93 -14.20 -11.24
CA ILE A 243 0.30 -14.07 -10.42
C ILE A 243 1.41 -13.42 -11.26
N ARG A 244 1.60 -13.86 -12.51
CA ARG A 244 2.60 -13.27 -13.42
C ARG A 244 2.29 -11.81 -13.72
N ALA A 245 1.05 -11.47 -14.02
CA ALA A 245 0.64 -10.08 -14.28
C ALA A 245 0.89 -9.18 -13.06
N CYS A 246 0.60 -9.69 -11.86
CA CYS A 246 0.92 -8.99 -10.62
C CYS A 246 2.43 -8.80 -10.46
N GLU A 247 3.25 -9.83 -10.66
CA GLU A 247 4.71 -9.74 -10.54
C GLU A 247 5.32 -8.76 -11.55
N THR A 248 4.89 -8.81 -12.81
CA THR A 248 5.31 -7.84 -13.84
C THR A 248 4.99 -6.41 -13.40
N THR A 249 3.79 -6.19 -12.86
CA THR A 249 3.39 -4.86 -12.34
C THR A 249 4.27 -4.39 -11.19
N LEU A 250 4.70 -5.31 -10.31
CA LEU A 250 5.50 -5.00 -9.12
C LEU A 250 6.99 -4.77 -9.42
N THR A 251 7.48 -5.28 -10.56
CA THR A 251 8.90 -5.28 -10.94
C THR A 251 9.22 -4.38 -12.14
N ALA A 252 8.20 -3.84 -12.80
CA ALA A 252 8.37 -2.92 -13.92
C ALA A 252 8.94 -1.58 -13.46
N ASP A 253 10.11 -1.21 -13.97
CA ASP A 253 10.85 0.00 -13.58
C ASP A 253 10.10 1.31 -13.91
N ASP A 254 9.15 1.27 -14.85
CA ASP A 254 8.35 2.40 -15.28
C ASP A 254 7.03 2.56 -14.49
N VAL A 255 6.67 1.57 -13.66
CA VAL A 255 5.44 1.61 -12.86
C VAL A 255 5.73 2.21 -11.48
N ARG A 256 5.16 3.39 -11.24
CA ARG A 256 5.18 3.97 -9.89
C ARG A 256 4.13 3.31 -9.00
N HIS A 257 4.47 3.15 -7.73
CA HIS A 257 3.54 2.71 -6.69
C HIS A 257 3.37 3.77 -5.60
N PRO A 258 2.63 4.86 -5.86
CA PRO A 258 2.35 5.88 -4.85
C PRO A 258 1.72 5.25 -3.61
N GLY A 259 2.31 5.47 -2.43
CA GLY A 259 1.87 4.84 -1.18
C GLY A 259 2.43 3.45 -0.91
N GLY A 260 3.24 2.91 -1.81
CA GLY A 260 3.91 1.62 -1.70
C GLY A 260 3.09 0.43 -2.17
N LEU A 261 3.72 -0.73 -2.04
CA LEU A 261 3.13 -2.02 -2.37
C LEU A 261 2.15 -2.44 -1.28
N LEU A 262 1.01 -2.98 -1.69
CA LEU A 262 0.02 -3.56 -0.78
C LEU A 262 0.23 -5.06 -0.63
N SER A 263 0.20 -5.80 -1.73
CA SER A 263 0.34 -7.25 -1.72
C SER A 263 1.02 -7.75 -2.99
N SER A 264 1.83 -8.81 -2.85
CA SER A 264 2.23 -9.66 -3.97
C SER A 264 1.45 -10.97 -4.05
N GLU A 265 0.52 -11.17 -3.11
CA GLU A 265 -0.40 -12.30 -3.11
C GLU A 265 -1.64 -11.96 -3.94
N ILE A 266 -2.18 -13.00 -4.59
CA ILE A 266 -3.49 -13.00 -5.20
C ILE A 266 -4.50 -13.68 -4.27
N PHE A 267 -5.71 -13.16 -4.33
CA PHE A 267 -6.84 -13.57 -3.51
C PHE A 267 -7.98 -14.07 -4.38
N TYR A 268 -8.88 -14.83 -3.79
CA TYR A 268 -10.10 -15.32 -4.40
C TYR A 268 -11.30 -14.80 -3.64
N TRP A 269 -12.22 -14.14 -4.35
CA TRP A 269 -13.56 -13.84 -3.87
C TRP A 269 -14.53 -14.92 -4.34
N SER A 270 -15.18 -15.60 -3.40
CA SER A 270 -16.13 -16.67 -3.69
C SER A 270 -17.57 -16.14 -3.89
N PRO A 271 -18.44 -16.92 -4.55
CA PRO A 271 -19.89 -16.60 -4.64
C PRO A 271 -20.57 -16.42 -3.28
N ASP A 272 -20.03 -17.01 -2.22
CA ASP A 272 -20.53 -16.89 -0.84
C ASP A 272 -20.00 -15.62 -0.13
N ASN A 273 -19.43 -14.68 -0.88
CA ASN A 273 -18.88 -13.42 -0.41
C ASN A 273 -17.72 -13.58 0.58
N ARG A 274 -16.89 -14.60 0.40
CA ARG A 274 -15.69 -14.85 1.21
C ARG A 274 -14.43 -14.53 0.42
N ILE A 275 -13.39 -14.08 1.12
CA ILE A 275 -12.08 -13.81 0.53
C ILE A 275 -11.07 -14.78 1.12
N GLU A 276 -10.32 -15.46 0.25
CA GLU A 276 -9.31 -16.45 0.60
C GLU A 276 -8.01 -16.16 -0.17
N SER A 277 -6.85 -16.51 0.41
CA SER A 277 -5.60 -16.49 -0.35
C SER A 277 -5.63 -17.61 -1.40
N LEU A 278 -5.12 -17.32 -2.60
CA LEU A 278 -5.04 -18.29 -3.69
C LEU A 278 -3.58 -18.63 -4.05
N GLY A 279 -2.67 -17.68 -3.91
CA GLY A 279 -1.24 -17.87 -4.15
C GLY A 279 -0.52 -16.56 -4.39
N GLY A 280 0.72 -16.64 -4.83
CA GLY A 280 1.55 -15.47 -5.07
C GLY A 280 3.01 -15.84 -5.22
N ARG A 281 3.89 -14.91 -4.86
CA ARG A 281 5.34 -15.12 -4.90
C ARG A 281 5.87 -15.58 -3.56
N GLN A 282 6.81 -16.51 -3.58
CA GLN A 282 7.60 -16.88 -2.41
C GLN A 282 9.07 -16.82 -2.80
N VAL A 283 9.87 -16.12 -2.01
CA VAL A 283 11.33 -16.21 -2.11
C VAL A 283 11.77 -17.44 -1.33
N ASP A 284 12.46 -18.35 -2.00
CA ASP A 284 12.99 -19.54 -1.35
C ASP A 284 14.22 -19.20 -0.47
N PRO A 285 14.70 -20.14 0.37
CA PRO A 285 15.89 -19.89 1.21
C PRO A 285 17.16 -19.54 0.42
N GLN A 286 17.20 -19.81 -0.88
CA GLN A 286 18.30 -19.52 -1.80
C GLN A 286 18.15 -18.14 -2.47
N GLY A 287 17.09 -17.40 -2.16
CA GLY A 287 16.80 -16.08 -2.74
C GLY A 287 16.18 -16.14 -4.13
N GLN A 288 15.81 -17.33 -4.62
CA GLN A 288 15.11 -17.47 -5.89
C GLN A 288 13.63 -17.17 -5.71
N LEU A 289 13.09 -16.38 -6.65
CA LEU A 289 11.67 -16.09 -6.70
C LEU A 289 10.94 -17.29 -7.32
N THR A 290 10.03 -17.87 -6.55
CA THR A 290 9.16 -18.97 -6.99
C THR A 290 7.70 -18.55 -6.91
N LEU A 291 6.87 -19.05 -7.82
CA LEU A 291 5.43 -18.85 -7.77
C LEU A 291 4.78 -20.02 -7.06
N HIS A 292 3.78 -19.75 -6.24
CA HIS A 292 3.02 -20.79 -5.55
C HIS A 292 1.52 -20.57 -5.70
N ILE A 293 0.78 -21.66 -5.76
CA ILE A 293 -0.69 -21.68 -5.76
C ILE A 293 -1.11 -22.61 -4.62
N ARG A 294 -1.83 -22.07 -3.64
CA ARG A 294 -2.29 -22.76 -2.43
C ARG A 294 -3.77 -22.45 -2.21
N PRO A 295 -4.66 -23.06 -3.02
CA PRO A 295 -6.08 -22.80 -2.93
C PRO A 295 -6.64 -23.31 -1.61
N ALA A 296 -7.49 -22.51 -0.97
CA ALA A 296 -8.26 -22.93 0.19
C ALA A 296 -9.39 -23.90 -0.18
N ALA A 297 -9.96 -24.58 0.81
CA ALA A 297 -11.04 -25.54 0.60
C ALA A 297 -12.31 -24.91 0.01
N GLY A 298 -12.59 -23.63 0.32
CA GLY A 298 -13.69 -22.88 -0.27
C GLY A 298 -13.54 -22.75 -1.79
N PHE A 299 -12.39 -22.22 -2.23
CA PHE A 299 -12.00 -22.20 -3.65
C PHE A 299 -12.17 -23.57 -4.32
N MET A 300 -11.60 -24.63 -3.74
CA MET A 300 -11.63 -25.97 -4.34
C MET A 300 -13.06 -26.45 -4.59
N ARG A 301 -13.98 -26.21 -3.65
CA ARG A 301 -15.40 -26.51 -3.80
C ARG A 301 -16.06 -25.75 -4.95
N HIS A 302 -15.89 -24.43 -5.01
CA HIS A 302 -16.54 -23.61 -6.04
C HIS A 302 -15.99 -23.89 -7.45
N MET A 303 -14.76 -24.37 -7.53
CA MET A 303 -14.13 -24.78 -8.80
C MET A 303 -14.39 -26.25 -9.16
N GLY A 304 -15.14 -27.00 -8.35
CA GLY A 304 -15.44 -28.42 -8.60
C GLY A 304 -14.21 -29.33 -8.53
N ILE A 305 -13.18 -28.93 -7.77
CA ILE A 305 -11.93 -29.67 -7.65
C ILE A 305 -12.06 -30.63 -6.46
N PRO A 306 -11.82 -31.94 -6.64
CA PRO A 306 -11.87 -32.88 -5.53
C PRO A 306 -10.80 -32.55 -4.49
N GLU A 307 -11.19 -32.52 -3.21
CA GLU A 307 -10.25 -32.51 -2.10
C GLU A 307 -9.43 -33.79 -2.17
N ARG A 308 -8.10 -33.68 -2.21
CA ARG A 308 -7.24 -34.86 -2.16
C ARG A 308 -7.41 -35.50 -0.79
N SER A 309 -7.94 -36.74 -0.77
CA SER A 309 -8.00 -37.62 0.41
C SER A 309 -6.62 -37.89 0.99
#